data_AF-A0A3B9GKF7-F1
#
_entry.id   AF-A0A3B9GKF7-F1
#
_cell.length_a   1.000
_cell.length_b   1.000
_cell.length_c   1.000
_cell.angle_alpha   90.00
_cell.angle_beta   90.00
_cell.angle_gamma   90.00
#
_symmetry.space_group_name_H-M   'P 1'
#
loop_
_entity.id
_entity.type
_entity.pdbx_description
1 polymer ?
#
loop_
_entity_poly.entity_id
_entity_poly.type
_entity_poly.pdbx_seq_one_letter_code
_entity_poly.pdbx_strand_id
1 'polypeptide(L)'
;MESKKPGTILIVEDEDAIRLTLRDYLRKKGHEVIVASDGVGAIKQLLDNEVQIIITDYRMDVLGGDYWIKFLQRYCPDKLIVITSGFLRPDFYIPFEVIYKPFDYSELEERIRQLVEARPGGDA
;
A
#
# COMPACT_ATOMS: atom_id res chain seq x y z
N MET A 1 24.43 -14.60 4.47
CA MET A 1 23.02 -14.36 4.84
C MET A 1 22.48 -13.39 3.81
N GLU A 2 21.81 -13.89 2.78
CA GLU A 2 21.10 -13.02 1.84
C GLU A 2 19.89 -12.45 2.60
N SER A 3 19.97 -11.18 2.97
CA SER A 3 18.82 -10.44 3.46
C SER A 3 17.76 -10.50 2.36
N LYS A 4 16.66 -11.21 2.62
CA LYS A 4 15.49 -11.36 1.75
C LYS A 4 15.17 -9.96 1.20
N LYS A 5 15.30 -9.76 -0.12
CA LYS A 5 15.07 -8.43 -0.72
C LYS A 5 13.69 -7.95 -0.28
N PRO A 6 13.55 -6.71 0.22
CA PRO A 6 12.24 -6.17 0.54
C PRO A 6 11.41 -6.17 -0.75
N GLY A 7 10.25 -6.83 -0.72
CA GLY A 7 9.37 -6.92 -1.89
C GLY A 7 9.00 -5.53 -2.44
N THR A 8 8.66 -5.48 -3.72
CA THR A 8 8.20 -4.27 -4.40
C THR A 8 6.93 -3.72 -3.75
N ILE A 9 6.95 -2.42 -3.46
CA ILE A 9 5.85 -1.66 -2.89
C ILE A 9 5.10 -0.91 -4.00
N LEU A 10 3.79 -1.09 -4.07
CA LEU A 10 2.89 -0.27 -4.87
C LEU A 10 2.28 0.83 -3.99
N ILE A 11 2.49 2.09 -4.36
CA ILE A 11 1.76 3.23 -3.78
C ILE A 11 0.61 3.62 -4.71
N VAL A 12 -0.59 3.75 -4.18
CA VAL A 12 -1.77 4.23 -4.89
C VAL A 12 -2.32 5.46 -4.17
N GLU A 13 -2.20 6.63 -4.79
CA GLU A 13 -2.54 7.92 -4.17
C GLU A 13 -2.84 8.91 -5.30
N ASP A 14 -3.97 9.60 -5.26
CA ASP A 14 -4.41 10.50 -6.35
C ASP A 14 -3.65 11.84 -6.32
N GLU A 15 -3.23 12.30 -5.15
CA GLU A 15 -2.40 13.50 -5.00
C GLU A 15 -0.93 13.27 -5.43
N ASP A 16 -0.55 13.79 -6.60
CA ASP A 16 0.81 13.68 -7.15
C ASP A 16 1.93 14.05 -6.17
N ALA A 17 1.75 15.15 -5.44
CA ALA A 17 2.75 15.62 -4.48
C ALA A 17 2.98 14.60 -3.35
N ILE A 18 1.90 14.02 -2.81
CA ILE A 18 1.98 13.01 -1.75
C ILE A 18 2.56 11.72 -2.31
N ARG A 19 2.04 11.25 -3.45
CA ARG A 19 2.48 10.02 -4.12
C ARG A 19 3.98 10.02 -4.42
N LEU A 20 4.48 11.09 -5.02
CA LEU A 20 5.89 11.21 -5.40
C LEU A 20 6.80 11.39 -4.18
N THR A 21 6.36 12.15 -3.18
CA THR A 21 7.14 12.34 -1.95
C THR A 21 7.29 11.03 -1.18
N LEU A 22 6.19 10.27 -1.03
CA LEU A 22 6.22 8.96 -0.36
C LEU A 22 7.08 7.96 -1.14
N ARG A 23 6.98 7.94 -2.48
CA ARG A 23 7.83 7.13 -3.34
C ARG A 23 9.31 7.42 -3.10
N ASP A 24 9.69 8.69 -3.13
CA ASP A 24 11.09 9.09 -2.98
C ASP A 24 11.61 8.81 -1.57
N TYR A 25 10.77 8.97 -0.55
CA TYR A 25 11.07 8.59 0.82
C TYR A 25 11.38 7.09 0.93
N LEU A 26 10.47 6.22 0.48
CA LEU A 26 10.63 4.76 0.58
C LEU A 26 11.78 4.24 -0.28
N ARG A 27 12.01 4.83 -1.47
CA ARG A 27 13.19 4.51 -2.30
C ARG A 27 14.50 4.86 -1.59
N LYS A 28 14.58 6.01 -0.90
CA LYS A 28 15.76 6.37 -0.09
C LYS A 28 16.01 5.40 1.07
N LYS A 29 14.98 4.69 1.54
CA LYS A 29 15.08 3.62 2.54
C LYS A 29 15.46 2.26 1.96
N GLY A 30 15.64 2.16 0.63
CA GLY A 30 16.08 0.95 -0.05
C GLY A 30 14.96 0.06 -0.57
N HIS A 31 13.71 0.53 -0.56
CA HIS A 31 12.58 -0.20 -1.15
C HIS A 31 12.51 -0.01 -2.67
N GLU A 32 12.13 -1.07 -3.38
CA GLU A 32 11.64 -0.94 -4.75
C GLU A 32 10.20 -0.44 -4.71
N VAL A 33 9.92 0.66 -5.42
CA VAL A 33 8.62 1.33 -5.37
C VAL A 33 8.10 1.64 -6.76
N ILE A 34 6.88 1.20 -7.03
CA ILE A 34 6.06 1.57 -8.18
C ILE A 34 4.85 2.37 -7.70
N VAL A 35 4.25 3.14 -8.61
CA VAL A 35 3.19 4.11 -8.25
C VAL A 35 2.02 4.05 -9.22
N ALA A 36 0.83 4.34 -8.71
CA ALA A 36 -0.40 4.56 -9.46
C ALA A 36 -1.18 5.75 -8.89
N SER A 37 -1.88 6.49 -9.74
CA SER A 37 -2.73 7.62 -9.36
C SER A 37 -4.13 7.23 -8.91
N ASP A 38 -4.55 6.01 -9.19
CA ASP A 38 -5.92 5.56 -9.00
C ASP A 38 -6.00 4.02 -9.01
N GLY A 39 -7.19 3.48 -8.74
CA GLY A 39 -7.41 2.03 -8.70
C GLY A 39 -7.22 1.35 -10.07
N VAL A 40 -7.46 2.02 -11.20
CA VAL A 40 -7.26 1.42 -12.54
C VAL A 40 -5.78 1.30 -12.84
N GLY A 41 -5.01 2.37 -12.58
CA GLY A 41 -3.57 2.36 -12.65
C GLY A 41 -2.97 1.31 -11.72
N ALA A 42 -3.52 1.15 -10.51
CA ALA A 42 -3.08 0.14 -9.56
C ALA A 42 -3.30 -1.28 -10.10
N ILE A 43 -4.47 -1.56 -10.68
CA ILE A 43 -4.76 -2.85 -11.32
C ILE A 43 -3.75 -3.14 -12.42
N LYS A 44 -3.45 -2.17 -13.29
CA LYS A 44 -2.44 -2.35 -14.33
C LYS A 44 -1.08 -2.71 -13.73
N GLN A 45 -0.64 -1.98 -12.70
CA GLN A 45 0.63 -2.27 -12.04
C GLN A 45 0.65 -3.68 -11.39
N LEU A 46 -0.47 -4.13 -10.83
CA LEU A 46 -0.61 -5.46 -10.23
C LEU A 46 -0.60 -6.60 -11.27
N LEU A 47 -0.98 -6.32 -12.51
CA LEU A 47 -0.90 -7.28 -13.61
C LEU A 47 0.50 -7.33 -14.23
N ASP A 48 1.16 -6.17 -14.33
CA ASP A 48 2.45 -6.02 -15.01
C ASP A 48 3.65 -6.34 -14.11
N ASN A 49 3.49 -6.29 -12.77
CA ASN A 49 4.60 -6.42 -11.82
C ASN A 49 4.25 -7.33 -10.64
N GLU A 50 5.26 -7.99 -10.08
CA GLU A 50 5.14 -8.71 -8.81
C GLU A 50 5.18 -7.75 -7.63
N VAL A 51 4.00 -7.42 -7.10
CA VAL A 51 3.83 -6.56 -5.93
C VAL A 51 3.55 -7.40 -4.68
N GLN A 52 4.29 -7.16 -3.60
CA GLN A 52 4.12 -7.84 -2.31
C GLN A 52 3.42 -6.94 -1.29
N ILE A 53 3.57 -5.62 -1.43
CA ILE A 53 3.04 -4.62 -0.50
C ILE A 53 2.25 -3.57 -1.28
N ILE A 54 1.03 -3.26 -0.83
CA ILE A 54 0.19 -2.20 -1.37
C ILE A 54 -0.04 -1.17 -0.26
N ILE A 55 0.32 0.08 -0.53
CA ILE A 55 -0.05 1.23 0.27
C ILE A 55 -1.02 2.04 -0.57
N THR A 56 -2.21 2.32 -0.08
CA THR A 56 -3.23 2.98 -0.89
C THR A 56 -4.08 3.94 -0.10
N ASP A 57 -4.42 5.09 -0.69
CA ASP A 57 -5.51 5.92 -0.16
C ASP A 57 -6.83 5.15 -0.27
N TYR A 58 -7.66 5.32 0.76
CA TYR A 58 -9.05 4.92 0.75
C TYR A 58 -9.87 5.76 -0.22
N ARG A 59 -9.67 7.08 -0.30
CA ARG A 59 -10.43 7.96 -1.20
C ARG A 59 -9.60 8.27 -2.44
N MET A 60 -10.12 7.89 -3.59
CA MET A 60 -9.59 8.21 -4.90
C MET A 60 -10.76 8.43 -5.86
N ASP A 61 -10.61 9.35 -6.80
CA ASP A 61 -11.67 9.68 -7.77
C ASP A 61 -12.07 8.49 -8.65
N VAL A 62 -11.10 7.66 -9.04
CA VAL A 62 -11.31 6.53 -9.94
C VAL A 62 -11.05 5.21 -9.20
N LEU A 63 -12.11 4.40 -9.07
CA LEU A 63 -12.11 3.12 -8.35
C LEU A 63 -11.52 3.25 -6.93
N GLY A 64 -12.03 4.21 -6.15
CA GLY A 64 -11.71 4.37 -4.73
C GLY A 64 -12.75 3.74 -3.80
N GLY A 65 -12.57 3.99 -2.50
CA GLY A 65 -13.50 3.65 -1.41
C GLY A 65 -13.81 2.16 -1.30
N ASP A 66 -15.06 1.83 -1.02
CA ASP A 66 -15.51 0.46 -0.75
C ASP A 66 -15.24 -0.50 -1.92
N TYR A 67 -15.33 -0.01 -3.16
CA TYR A 67 -15.07 -0.81 -4.35
C TYR A 67 -13.60 -1.22 -4.41
N TRP A 68 -12.70 -0.32 -4.04
CA TRP A 68 -11.28 -0.61 -3.97
C TRP A 68 -10.97 -1.63 -2.88
N ILE A 69 -11.54 -1.46 -1.68
CA ILE A 69 -11.33 -2.42 -0.58
C ILE A 69 -11.85 -3.81 -0.96
N LYS A 70 -13.03 -3.90 -1.59
CA LYS A 70 -13.59 -5.17 -2.09
C LYS A 70 -12.71 -5.80 -3.17
N PHE A 71 -12.13 -4.98 -4.05
CA PHE A 71 -11.20 -5.46 -5.07
C PHE A 71 -9.97 -6.09 -4.42
N LEU A 72 -9.32 -5.37 -3.49
CA LEU A 72 -8.13 -5.85 -2.79
C LEU A 72 -8.41 -7.13 -1.99
N GLN A 73 -9.55 -7.21 -1.30
CA GLN A 73 -9.98 -8.41 -0.59
C GLN A 73 -10.10 -9.62 -1.51
N ARG A 74 -10.63 -9.43 -2.72
CA ARG A 74 -10.93 -10.53 -3.64
C ARG A 74 -9.74 -10.96 -4.47
N TYR A 75 -8.88 -10.02 -4.88
CA TYR A 75 -7.83 -10.25 -5.88
C TYR A 75 -6.41 -10.09 -5.33
N CYS A 76 -6.24 -9.62 -4.10
CA CYS A 76 -4.93 -9.47 -3.47
C CYS A 76 -4.85 -10.11 -2.06
N PRO A 77 -5.44 -11.29 -1.80
CA PRO A 77 -5.48 -11.88 -0.45
C PRO A 77 -4.10 -12.30 0.07
N ASP A 78 -3.12 -12.47 -0.82
CA ASP A 78 -1.73 -12.83 -0.56
C ASP A 78 -0.81 -11.60 -0.36
N LYS A 79 -1.31 -10.38 -0.54
CA LYS A 79 -0.51 -9.17 -0.45
C LYS A 79 -0.65 -8.51 0.92
N LEU A 80 0.41 -7.84 1.37
CA LEU A 80 0.35 -6.99 2.56
C LEU A 80 -0.27 -5.66 2.14
N ILE A 81 -1.41 -5.30 2.73
CA ILE A 81 -2.20 -4.13 2.33
C ILE A 81 -2.29 -3.16 3.51
N VAL A 82 -1.92 -1.91 3.26
CA VAL A 82 -2.04 -0.78 4.19
C VAL A 82 -2.90 0.29 3.53
N ILE A 83 -4.00 0.65 4.19
CA ILE A 83 -4.90 1.72 3.77
C ILE A 83 -4.52 3.01 4.49
N THR A 84 -4.32 4.09 3.74
CA THR A 84 -4.26 5.45 4.28
C THR A 84 -5.65 6.07 4.19
N SER A 85 -6.12 6.70 5.27
CA SER A 85 -7.47 7.30 5.30
C SER A 85 -7.44 8.64 6.03
N GLY A 86 -8.25 9.60 5.57
CA GLY A 86 -8.54 10.80 6.35
C GLY A 86 -9.34 10.53 7.63
N PHE A 87 -9.57 11.58 8.42
CA PHE A 87 -10.22 11.56 9.75
C PHE A 87 -11.63 10.96 9.81
N LEU A 88 -12.34 10.86 8.68
CA LEU A 88 -13.66 10.23 8.65
C LEU A 88 -13.47 8.70 8.61
N ARG A 89 -13.71 8.05 9.75
CA ARG A 89 -13.85 6.58 9.78
C ARG A 89 -14.95 6.20 8.78
N PRO A 90 -14.66 5.37 7.77
CA PRO A 90 -15.69 4.91 6.88
C PRO A 90 -16.70 4.05 7.64
N ASP A 91 -17.99 4.15 7.28
CA ASP A 91 -19.04 3.24 7.77
C ASP A 91 -18.86 1.80 7.24
N PHE A 92 -17.85 1.60 6.39
CA PHE A 92 -17.45 0.34 5.80
C PHE A 92 -16.32 -0.31 6.61
N TYR A 93 -16.47 -1.61 6.90
CA TYR A 93 -15.42 -2.39 7.57
C TYR A 93 -14.24 -2.65 6.63
N ILE A 94 -13.06 -2.13 7.00
CA ILE A 94 -11.81 -2.37 6.30
C ILE A 94 -11.07 -3.53 7.00
N PRO A 95 -10.83 -4.68 6.34
CA PRO A 95 -10.17 -5.85 6.93
C PRO A 95 -8.62 -5.76 6.88
N PHE A 96 -8.09 -4.56 6.71
CA PHE A 96 -6.68 -4.29 6.45
C PHE A 96 -6.14 -3.34 7.51
N GLU A 97 -4.81 -3.20 7.56
CA GLU A 97 -4.21 -2.18 8.40
C GLU A 97 -4.62 -0.79 7.89
N VAL A 98 -5.07 0.09 8.80
CA VAL A 98 -5.47 1.46 8.46
C VAL A 98 -4.61 2.46 9.22
N ILE A 99 -3.99 3.36 8.48
CA ILE A 99 -3.23 4.50 9.00
C ILE A 99 -3.99 5.78 8.69
N TYR A 100 -4.25 6.57 9.73
CA TYR A 100 -5.03 7.80 9.59
C TYR A 100 -4.13 9.00 9.28
N LYS A 101 -4.49 9.82 8.28
CA LYS A 101 -3.86 11.10 7.96
C LYS A 101 -4.24 12.15 9.05
N PRO A 102 -3.31 13.03 9.50
CA PRO A 102 -1.91 13.12 9.09
C PRO A 102 -1.06 12.04 9.78
N PHE A 103 -0.09 11.50 9.04
CA PHE A 103 0.93 10.58 9.54
C PHE A 103 2.32 11.05 9.10
N ASP A 104 3.35 10.67 9.84
CA ASP A 104 4.74 10.84 9.39
C ASP A 104 5.13 9.69 8.45
N TYR A 105 5.89 9.97 7.38
CA TYR A 105 6.38 8.92 6.49
C TYR A 105 7.29 7.90 7.20
N SER A 106 7.97 8.30 8.26
CA SER A 106 8.74 7.41 9.12
C SER A 106 7.86 6.44 9.91
N GLU A 107 6.72 6.90 10.41
CA GLU A 107 5.74 6.05 11.09
C GLU A 107 5.16 5.01 10.12
N LEU A 108 4.79 5.43 8.90
CA LEU A 108 4.32 4.53 7.85
C LEU A 108 5.37 3.47 7.51
N GLU A 109 6.63 3.87 7.35
CA GLU A 109 7.72 2.95 7.02
C GLU A 109 8.03 1.96 8.15
N GLU A 110 8.02 2.42 9.40
CA GLU A 110 8.16 1.54 10.56
C GLU A 110 7.03 0.53 10.63
N ARG A 111 5.78 0.96 10.37
CA ARG A 111 4.61 0.08 10.33
C ARG A 111 4.74 -1.00 9.25
N ILE A 112 5.19 -0.61 8.06
CA ILE A 112 5.43 -1.56 6.96
C ILE A 112 6.49 -2.58 7.37
N ARG A 113 7.61 -2.13 7.98
CA ARG A 113 8.67 -3.02 8.44
C ARG A 113 8.15 -4.04 9.46
N GLN A 114 7.40 -3.59 10.45
CA GLN A 114 6.80 -4.45 11.48
C GLN A 114 5.87 -5.50 10.86
N LEU A 115 5.03 -5.11 9.88
CA LEU A 115 4.12 -6.04 9.21
C LEU A 115 4.86 -7.06 8.34
N VAL A 116 5.97 -6.67 7.70
CA VAL A 116 6.83 -7.58 6.93
C VAL A 116 7.52 -8.58 7.86
N GLU A 117 8.02 -8.14 9.00
CA GLU A 117 8.67 -9.00 10.01
C GLU A 117 7.68 -9.94 10.72
N ALA A 118 6.47 -9.46 11.01
CA ALA A 118 5.42 -10.23 11.67
C ALA A 118 4.79 -11.29 10.76
N ARG A 119 5.03 -11.24 9.45
CA ARG A 119 4.58 -12.25 8.51
C ARG A 119 5.49 -13.48 8.70
N PRO A 120 5.02 -14.58 9.35
CA PRO A 120 5.82 -15.80 9.40
C PRO A 120 6.14 -16.17 7.95
N GLY A 121 7.40 -16.53 7.70
CA GLY A 121 7.88 -16.87 6.37
C GLY A 121 6.85 -17.71 5.64
N GLY A 122 6.33 -17.20 4.53
CA GLY A 122 5.61 -17.99 3.54
C GLY A 122 6.61 -18.96 2.93
N ASP A 123 6.98 -19.97 3.71
CA ASP A 123 7.77 -21.12 3.34
C ASP A 123 6.76 -22.26 3.15
N ALA A 124 6.25 -22.37 1.92
CA ALA A 124 5.75 -23.59 1.33
C ALA A 124 5.91 -23.49 -0.19
#